data_AF-A0A812S0C0-F1
#
_entry.id   AF-A0A812S0C0-F1
#
_cell.length_a   1.000
_cell.length_b   1.000
_cell.length_c   1.000
_cell.angle_alpha   90.00
_cell.angle_beta   90.00
_cell.angle_gamma   90.00
#
_symmetry.space_group_name_H-M   'P 1'
#
loop_
_entity.id
_entity.type
_entity.pdbx_description
1 polymer ?
#
loop_
_entity_poly.entity_id
_entity_poly.type
_entity_poly.pdbx_seq_one_letter_code
_entity_poly.pdbx_strand_id
1 'polypeptide(L)'
;EQMAMFDNEFFNLSADEVKFLDPVQRNCLEVGYDCLFRAGWTKESLRGAEMCTSYGYASSEYSNMALRGQFGYDQNVVYQNAPAACASRMHFVFGMR
;
A
#
# COMPACT_ATOMS: atom_id res chain seq x y z
N GLU A 1 16.70 -4.71 -6.23
CA GLU A 1 15.95 -5.96 -6.49
C GLU A 1 14.85 -6.27 -5.47
N GLN A 2 14.97 -5.90 -4.18
CA GLN A 2 13.90 -6.16 -3.19
C GLN A 2 12.55 -5.44 -3.42
N MET A 3 12.54 -4.26 -4.09
CA MET A 3 11.30 -3.51 -4.36
C MET A 3 10.25 -4.25 -5.22
N ALA A 4 10.60 -5.41 -5.80
CA ALA A 4 9.69 -6.18 -6.65
C ALA A 4 8.95 -7.31 -5.91
N MET A 5 9.45 -7.78 -4.76
CA MET A 5 8.81 -8.86 -4.01
C MET A 5 7.84 -8.26 -2.99
N PHE A 6 6.57 -8.68 -3.06
CA PHE A 6 5.52 -8.27 -2.14
C PHE A 6 4.65 -9.47 -1.81
N ASP A 7 4.45 -9.75 -0.52
CA ASP A 7 3.62 -10.87 -0.06
C ASP A 7 2.13 -10.51 -0.13
N ASN A 8 1.57 -10.63 -1.33
CA ASN A 8 0.19 -10.25 -1.61
C ASN A 8 -0.84 -11.09 -0.84
N GLU A 9 -0.59 -12.40 -0.66
CA GLU A 9 -1.44 -13.30 0.09
C GLU A 9 -1.51 -12.90 1.56
N PHE A 10 -0.37 -12.53 2.15
CA PHE A 10 -0.34 -12.02 3.50
C PHE A 10 -1.25 -10.79 3.64
N PHE A 11 -1.17 -9.80 2.75
CA PHE A 11 -2.01 -8.60 2.84
C PHE A 11 -3.42 -8.77 2.24
N ASN A 12 -3.80 -9.98 1.82
CA ASN A 12 -5.09 -10.27 1.20
C ASN A 12 -5.40 -9.35 -0.01
N LEU A 13 -4.40 -9.14 -0.86
CA LEU A 13 -4.48 -8.37 -2.10
C LEU A 13 -4.33 -9.29 -3.31
N SER A 14 -5.12 -9.06 -4.36
CA SER A 14 -5.00 -9.84 -5.59
C SER A 14 -3.72 -9.48 -6.37
N ALA A 15 -3.21 -10.43 -7.16
CA ALA A 15 -2.05 -10.18 -8.01
C ALA A 15 -2.29 -9.03 -9.02
N ASP A 16 -3.53 -8.88 -9.50
CA ASP A 16 -3.92 -7.81 -10.41
C ASP A 16 -3.89 -6.44 -9.72
N GLU A 17 -4.38 -6.33 -8.48
CA GLU A 17 -4.25 -5.07 -7.70
C GLU A 17 -2.77 -4.72 -7.50
N VAL A 18 -1.97 -5.70 -7.07
CA VAL A 18 -0.54 -5.51 -6.75
C VAL A 18 0.27 -5.06 -7.96
N LYS A 19 -0.08 -5.50 -9.16
CA LYS A 19 0.58 -5.09 -10.41
C LYS A 19 0.56 -3.57 -10.63
N PHE A 20 -0.51 -2.91 -10.18
CA PHE A 20 -0.68 -1.47 -10.35
C PHE A 20 -0.24 -0.67 -9.12
N LEU A 21 0.18 -1.32 -8.03
CA LEU A 21 0.67 -0.62 -6.83
C LEU A 21 2.11 -0.14 -7.01
N ASP A 22 2.32 1.13 -6.68
CA ASP A 22 3.65 1.71 -6.53
C ASP A 22 4.46 0.85 -5.53
N PRO A 23 5.69 0.42 -5.88
CA PRO A 23 6.60 -0.28 -4.98
C PRO A 23 6.75 0.38 -3.61
N VAL A 24 6.68 1.72 -3.54
CA VAL A 24 6.76 2.45 -2.27
C VAL A 24 5.57 2.13 -1.38
N GLN A 25 4.35 2.05 -1.93
CA GLN A 25 3.17 1.68 -1.13
C GLN A 25 3.23 0.25 -0.63
N ARG A 26 3.76 -0.68 -1.45
CA ARG A 26 3.99 -2.08 -1.05
C ARG A 26 4.96 -2.17 0.12
N ASN A 27 6.08 -1.47 0.03
CA ASN A 27 7.04 -1.36 1.13
C ASN A 27 6.40 -0.76 2.38
N CYS A 28 5.54 0.25 2.24
CA CYS A 28 4.84 0.83 3.38
C CYS A 28 3.97 -0.20 4.11
N LEU A 29 3.26 -1.09 3.39
CA LEU A 29 2.48 -2.15 4.02
C LEU A 29 3.36 -3.14 4.78
N GLU A 30 4.46 -3.59 4.18
CA GLU A 30 5.38 -4.55 4.81
C GLU A 30 6.09 -3.98 6.03
N VAL A 31 6.74 -2.84 5.86
CA VAL A 31 7.49 -2.18 6.93
C VAL A 31 6.53 -1.67 8.02
N GLY A 32 5.37 -1.15 7.63
CA GLY A 32 4.35 -0.72 8.57
C GLY A 32 3.85 -1.86 9.45
N TYR A 33 3.55 -3.02 8.85
CA TYR A 33 3.15 -4.19 9.61
C TYR A 33 4.28 -4.72 10.50
N ASP A 34 5.51 -4.81 9.99
CA ASP A 34 6.66 -5.29 10.76
C ASP A 34 6.93 -4.39 11.99
N CYS A 35 6.82 -3.07 11.84
CA CYS A 35 6.89 -2.13 12.96
C CYS A 35 5.79 -2.37 14.00
N LEU A 36 4.55 -2.54 13.57
CA LEU A 36 3.41 -2.82 14.47
C LEU A 36 3.59 -4.17 15.17
N PHE A 37 4.05 -5.19 14.45
CA PHE A 37 4.33 -6.52 14.97
C PHE A 37 5.42 -6.49 16.05
N ARG A 38 6.51 -5.76 15.79
CA ARG A 38 7.58 -5.52 16.76
C ARG A 38 7.11 -4.74 17.99
N ALA A 39 6.09 -3.90 17.85
CA ALA A 39 5.43 -3.22 18.96
C ALA A 39 4.42 -4.09 19.71
N GLY A 40 4.25 -5.37 19.32
CA GLY A 40 3.39 -6.35 19.99
C GLY A 40 1.99 -6.49 19.39
N TRP A 41 1.71 -5.85 18.25
CA TRP A 41 0.43 -5.99 17.56
C TRP A 41 0.42 -7.18 16.62
N THR A 42 -0.60 -8.04 16.71
CA THR A 42 -0.90 -9.04 15.67
C THR A 42 -1.92 -8.50 14.68
N LYS A 43 -2.04 -9.12 13.50
CA LYS A 43 -3.12 -8.80 12.54
C LYS A 43 -4.50 -8.82 13.18
N GLU A 44 -4.76 -9.80 14.03
CA GLU A 44 -6.04 -9.96 14.72
C GLU A 44 -6.29 -8.79 15.69
N SER A 45 -5.25 -8.33 16.39
CA SER A 45 -5.36 -7.21 17.33
C SER A 45 -5.48 -5.84 16.66
N LEU A 46 -4.99 -5.68 15.42
CA LEU A 46 -5.15 -4.46 14.63
C LEU A 46 -6.58 -4.27 14.11
N ARG A 47 -7.31 -5.37 13.92
CA ARG A 47 -8.69 -5.33 13.43
C ARG A 47 -9.61 -4.67 14.46
N GLY A 48 -10.21 -3.56 14.06
CA GLY A 48 -11.08 -2.74 14.90
C GLY A 48 -10.33 -1.80 15.85
N ALA A 49 -9.00 -1.79 15.83
CA ALA A 49 -8.21 -0.89 16.67
C ALA A 49 -8.41 0.56 16.23
N GLU A 50 -8.57 1.45 17.21
CA GLU A 50 -8.66 2.90 16.99
C GLU A 50 -7.23 3.45 16.84
N MET A 51 -6.75 3.52 15.60
CA MET A 51 -5.43 4.01 15.27
C MET A 51 -5.48 5.03 14.15
N CYS A 52 -4.73 6.11 14.32
CA CYS A 52 -4.54 7.09 13.27
C CYS A 52 -3.34 6.68 12.40
N THR A 53 -3.51 6.74 11.08
CA THR A 53 -2.43 6.53 10.12
C THR A 53 -2.13 7.85 9.41
N SER A 54 -0.86 8.24 9.41
CA SER A 54 -0.38 9.35 8.61
C SER A 54 0.75 8.88 7.70
N TYR A 55 0.76 9.35 6.47
CA TYR A 55 1.76 9.01 5.48
C TYR A 55 2.26 10.27 4.78
N GLY A 56 3.55 10.55 4.92
CA GLY A 56 4.21 11.64 4.21
C GLY A 56 4.56 11.20 2.80
N TYR A 57 4.01 11.89 1.81
CA TYR A 57 4.23 11.55 0.40
C TYR A 57 4.74 12.75 -0.39
N ALA A 58 5.91 12.61 -1.01
CA ALA A 58 6.54 13.69 -1.77
C ALA A 58 6.15 13.67 -3.25
N SER A 59 6.12 12.49 -3.89
CA SER A 59 5.79 12.34 -5.30
C SER A 59 5.53 10.89 -5.68
N SER A 60 4.66 10.68 -6.66
CA SER A 60 4.39 9.38 -7.29
C SER A 60 5.07 9.27 -8.64
N GLU A 61 6.22 8.60 -8.70
CA GLU A 61 6.84 8.27 -10.00
C GLU A 61 5.90 7.39 -10.83
N TYR A 62 5.17 6.45 -10.21
CA TYR A 62 4.20 5.59 -10.90
C TYR A 62 3.02 6.37 -11.49
N SER A 63 2.44 7.32 -10.74
CA SER A 63 1.36 8.16 -11.30
C SER A 63 1.88 9.09 -12.39
N ASN A 64 3.12 9.62 -12.25
CA ASN A 64 3.75 10.42 -13.29
C ASN A 64 4.02 9.60 -14.56
N MET A 65 4.49 8.37 -14.43
CA MET A 65 4.70 7.43 -15.54
C MET A 65 3.38 7.07 -16.22
N ALA A 66 2.29 6.89 -15.46
CA ALA A 66 0.95 6.67 -15.99
C ALA A 66 0.43 7.86 -16.80
N LEU A 67 0.60 9.08 -16.28
CA LEU A 67 0.27 10.31 -17.01
C LEU A 67 1.09 10.49 -18.29
N ARG A 68 2.32 9.97 -18.33
CA ARG A 68 3.19 9.93 -19.51
C ARG A 68 2.87 8.78 -20.47
N GLY A 69 1.83 7.98 -20.20
CA GLY A 69 1.38 6.88 -21.05
C GLY A 69 2.26 5.63 -21.00
N GLN A 70 3.16 5.50 -20.03
CA GLN A 70 4.12 4.37 -19.97
C GLN A 70 3.48 3.03 -19.53
N PHE A 71 2.27 3.06 -18.98
CA PHE A 71 1.53 1.85 -18.57
C PHE A 71 0.41 1.46 -19.57
N GLY A 72 0.38 2.06 -20.77
CA GLY A 72 -0.82 2.03 -21.61
C GLY A 72 -1.94 2.86 -20.98
N TYR A 73 -3.12 2.92 -21.62
CA TYR A 73 -4.27 3.71 -21.12
C TYR A 73 -4.96 3.05 -19.92
N ASP A 74 -4.18 2.53 -18.95
CA ASP A 74 -4.70 1.85 -17.77
C ASP A 74 -4.92 2.84 -16.63
N GLN A 75 -6.18 3.28 -16.50
CA GLN A 75 -6.59 4.27 -15.50
C GLN A 75 -6.41 3.76 -14.07
N ASN A 76 -6.29 2.44 -13.86
CA ASN A 76 -6.13 1.86 -12.52
C ASN A 76 -4.86 2.34 -11.83
N VAL A 77 -3.78 2.61 -12.57
CA VAL A 77 -2.52 3.09 -11.97
C VAL A 77 -2.70 4.45 -11.29
N VAL A 78 -3.51 5.34 -11.87
CA VAL A 78 -3.73 6.68 -11.30
C VAL A 78 -4.60 6.61 -10.05
N TYR A 79 -5.69 5.83 -10.10
CA TYR A 79 -6.60 5.69 -8.97
C TYR A 79 -5.95 4.96 -7.79
N GLN A 80 -5.20 3.89 -8.06
CA GLN A 80 -4.58 3.09 -7.02
C GLN A 80 -3.39 3.79 -6.34
N ASN A 81 -2.78 4.79 -7.01
CA ASN A 81 -1.61 5.52 -6.52
C ASN A 81 -1.87 7.00 -6.19
N ALA A 82 -3.11 7.35 -5.86
CA ALA A 82 -3.41 8.66 -5.29
C ALA A 82 -2.63 8.88 -3.97
N PRO A 83 -2.25 10.13 -3.61
CA PRO A 83 -1.47 10.39 -2.40
C PRO A 83 -2.07 9.85 -1.09
N ALA A 84 -3.39 9.88 -0.97
CA ALA A 84 -4.10 9.35 0.20
C ALA A 84 -4.22 7.82 0.21
N ALA A 85 -3.98 7.15 -0.93
CA ALA A 85 -4.24 5.73 -1.08
C ALA A 85 -3.41 4.88 -0.12
N CYS A 86 -2.17 5.26 0.19
CA CYS A 86 -1.31 4.48 1.08
C CYS A 86 -1.89 4.40 2.51
N ALA A 87 -2.29 5.54 3.08
CA ALA A 87 -2.85 5.58 4.44
C ALA A 87 -4.21 4.86 4.50
N SER A 88 -5.10 5.13 3.54
CA SER A 88 -6.39 4.43 3.46
C SER A 88 -6.23 2.93 3.27
N ARG A 89 -5.22 2.50 2.49
CA ARG A 89 -4.93 1.09 2.25
C ARG A 89 -4.40 0.40 3.50
N MET A 90 -3.56 1.06 4.30
CA MET A 90 -3.15 0.52 5.60
C MET A 90 -4.37 0.27 6.50
N HIS A 91 -5.27 1.25 6.61
CA HIS A 91 -6.52 1.09 7.35
C HIS A 91 -7.35 -0.10 6.86
N PHE A 92 -7.53 -0.22 5.55
CA PHE A 92 -8.30 -1.31 4.95
C PHE A 92 -7.64 -2.69 5.14
N VAL A 93 -6.34 -2.79 4.85
CA VAL A 93 -5.57 -4.05 4.90
C VAL A 93 -5.40 -4.56 6.33
N PHE A 94 -5.14 -3.67 7.30
CA PHE A 94 -5.02 -4.04 8.70
C PHE A 94 -6.35 -4.07 9.45
N GLY A 95 -7.43 -3.58 8.84
CA GLY A 95 -8.77 -3.53 9.42
C GLY A 95 -8.91 -2.52 10.56
N MET A 96 -8.13 -1.45 10.57
CA MET A 96 -8.17 -0.40 11.59
C MET A 96 -9.41 0.50 11.42
N ARG A 97 -9.85 1.15 12.50
CA ARG A 97 -10.95 2.14 12.48
C ARG A 97 -10.46 3.57 12.33
#